data_AF-A0A497M324-F1
#
_entry.id   AF-A0A497M324-F1
#
_cell.length_a   1.000
_cell.length_b   1.000
_cell.length_c   1.000
_cell.angle_alpha   90.00
_cell.angle_beta   90.00
_cell.angle_gamma   90.00
#
_symmetry.space_group_name_H-M   'P 1'
#
loop_
_entity.id
_entity.type
_entity.pdbx_description
1 polymer ?
#
loop_
_entity_poly.entity_id
_entity_poly.type
_entity_poly.pdbx_seq_one_letter_code
_entity_poly.pdbx_strand_id
1 'polypeptide(L)'
;MRKLTFNEAKILVRQLVAEKGFPDDEAALPQKLLWAFVELGEAADAYKKGKEWNVVMEELIDVFFYILDFIGLVEKTQGIKFDIDAIFLSKWEKNMKREHRYGQKRP
;
A
#
# COMPACT_ATOMS: atom_id res chain seq x y z
N MET A 1 22.14 4.11 5.51
CA MET A 1 20.76 4.06 5.00
C MET A 1 19.95 3.14 5.90
N ARG A 2 18.85 3.62 6.51
CA ARG A 2 18.00 2.78 7.36
C ARG A 2 17.20 1.84 6.47
N LYS A 3 17.20 0.54 6.78
CA LYS A 3 16.30 -0.44 6.17
C LYS A 3 15.03 -0.54 7.02
N LEU A 4 13.93 -0.87 6.37
CA LEU A 4 12.62 -0.90 7.00
C LEU A 4 11.80 -2.06 6.40
N THR A 5 11.07 -2.79 7.23
CA THR A 5 10.14 -3.85 6.80
C THR A 5 8.74 -3.29 6.52
N PHE A 6 7.85 -4.05 5.88
CA PHE A 6 6.46 -3.62 5.67
C PHE A 6 5.70 -3.49 6.99
N ASN A 7 5.96 -4.35 7.96
CA ASN A 7 5.37 -4.23 9.29
C ASN A 7 5.79 -2.91 9.97
N GLU A 8 7.06 -2.54 9.87
CA GLU A 8 7.56 -1.26 10.37
C GLU A 8 6.99 -0.05 9.59
N ALA A 9 6.85 -0.17 8.26
CA ALA A 9 6.24 0.87 7.42
C ALA A 9 4.80 1.15 7.82
N LYS A 10 4.01 0.08 7.99
CA LYS A 10 2.63 0.17 8.50
C LYS A 10 2.58 0.94 9.82
N ILE A 11 3.48 0.64 10.77
CA ILE A 11 3.52 1.35 12.05
C ILE A 11 3.78 2.85 11.85
N LEU A 12 4.77 3.22 11.03
CA LEU A 12 5.10 4.62 10.75
C LEU A 12 3.95 5.38 10.07
N VAL A 13 3.29 4.76 9.10
CA VAL A 13 2.13 5.35 8.42
C VAL A 13 0.98 5.58 9.42
N ARG A 14 0.73 4.64 10.31
CA ARG A 14 -0.33 4.77 11.32
C ARG A 14 -0.01 5.81 12.39
N GLN A 15 1.27 5.99 12.73
CA GLN A 15 1.73 7.11 13.56
C GLN A 15 1.48 8.44 12.86
N LEU A 16 1.83 8.56 11.57
CA LEU A 16 1.57 9.76 10.78
C LEU A 16 0.07 10.11 10.75
N VAL A 17 -0.79 9.12 10.52
CA VAL A 17 -2.25 9.29 10.48
C VAL A 17 -2.79 9.84 11.81
N ALA A 18 -2.33 9.27 12.92
CA ALA A 18 -2.71 9.72 14.26
C ALA A 18 -2.19 11.13 14.57
N GLU A 19 -0.95 11.44 14.23
CA GLU A 19 -0.33 12.74 14.48
C GLU A 19 -0.94 13.88 13.65
N LYS A 20 -1.37 13.57 12.42
CA LYS A 20 -1.94 14.57 11.49
C LYS A 20 -3.46 14.67 11.56
N GLY A 21 -4.11 13.88 12.41
CA GLY A 21 -5.56 13.95 12.63
C GLY A 21 -6.39 13.48 11.43
N PHE A 22 -5.86 12.54 10.64
CA PHE A 22 -6.63 11.94 9.55
C PHE A 22 -7.75 11.02 10.09
N PRO A 23 -8.82 10.78 9.32
CA PRO A 23 -9.89 9.85 9.70
C PRO A 23 -9.33 8.48 10.08
N ASP A 24 -9.78 7.97 11.23
CA ASP A 24 -9.15 6.83 11.91
C ASP A 24 -10.14 5.84 12.57
N ASP A 25 -11.35 5.77 12.02
CA ASP A 25 -12.40 4.82 12.41
C ASP A 25 -12.76 3.87 11.26
N GLU A 26 -13.62 2.88 11.53
CA GLU A 26 -14.02 1.88 10.53
C GLU A 26 -14.73 2.50 9.32
N ALA A 27 -15.45 3.61 9.50
CA ALA A 27 -16.14 4.30 8.43
C ALA A 27 -15.17 4.91 7.40
N ALA A 28 -13.90 5.14 7.79
CA ALA A 28 -12.86 5.61 6.88
C ALA A 28 -12.28 4.53 5.96
N LEU A 29 -12.51 3.23 6.21
CA LEU A 29 -11.92 2.13 5.42
C LEU A 29 -12.17 2.23 3.90
N PRO A 30 -13.41 2.47 3.41
CA PRO A 30 -13.65 2.63 1.98
C PRO A 30 -12.92 3.85 1.40
N GLN A 31 -12.81 4.92 2.19
CA GLN A 31 -12.14 6.15 1.78
C GLN A 31 -10.63 5.91 1.57
N LYS A 32 -9.97 5.11 2.42
CA LYS A 32 -8.54 4.79 2.25
C LYS A 32 -8.28 4.05 0.93
N LEU A 33 -9.15 3.12 0.55
CA LEU A 33 -9.04 2.41 -0.73
C LEU A 33 -9.30 3.33 -1.93
N LEU A 34 -10.26 4.26 -1.80
CA LEU A 34 -10.52 5.25 -2.85
C LEU A 34 -9.31 6.17 -3.05
N TRP A 35 -8.70 6.66 -1.97
CA TRP A 35 -7.49 7.47 -2.07
C TRP A 35 -6.33 6.71 -2.71
N ALA A 36 -6.09 5.45 -2.34
CA ALA A 36 -5.07 4.63 -3.03
C ALA A 36 -5.29 4.55 -4.55
N PHE A 37 -6.54 4.54 -5.01
CA PHE A 37 -6.87 4.59 -6.44
C PHE A 37 -6.63 5.97 -7.06
N VAL A 38 -6.93 7.05 -6.33
CA VAL A 38 -6.62 8.42 -6.76
C VAL A 38 -5.11 8.58 -6.97
N GLU A 39 -4.29 8.20 -5.98
CA GLU A 39 -2.82 8.31 -6.09
C GLU A 39 -2.25 7.47 -7.24
N LEU A 40 -2.84 6.31 -7.52
CA LEU A 40 -2.45 5.52 -8.69
C LEU A 40 -2.77 6.25 -10.01
N GLY A 41 -3.87 7.00 -10.03
CA GLY A 41 -4.22 7.91 -11.12
C GLY A 41 -3.23 9.07 -11.27
N GLU A 42 -2.77 9.64 -10.15
CA GLU A 42 -1.75 10.70 -10.14
C GLU A 42 -0.41 10.18 -10.67
N ALA A 43 0.03 8.99 -10.25
CA ALA A 43 1.20 8.32 -10.80
C ALA A 43 1.12 8.11 -12.31
N ALA A 44 -0.04 7.65 -12.81
CA ALA A 44 -0.27 7.44 -14.23
C ALA A 44 -0.28 8.76 -15.03
N ASP A 45 -0.88 9.81 -14.48
CA ASP A 45 -0.90 11.14 -15.10
C ASP A 45 0.50 11.78 -15.13
N ALA A 46 1.27 11.66 -14.03
CA ALA A 46 2.66 12.10 -13.95
C ALA A 46 3.53 11.42 -15.02
N TYR A 47 3.40 10.09 -15.17
CA TYR A 47 4.08 9.34 -16.22
C TYR A 47 3.67 9.81 -17.62
N LYS A 48 2.37 9.94 -17.88
CA LYS A 48 1.84 10.40 -19.18
C LYS A 48 2.34 11.79 -19.57
N LYS A 49 2.51 12.68 -18.59
CA LYS A 49 3.00 14.05 -18.78
C LYS A 49 4.53 14.14 -18.91
N GLY A 50 5.25 13.02 -18.83
CA GLY A 50 6.71 12.99 -18.92
C GLY A 50 7.40 13.68 -17.74
N LYS A 51 6.82 13.58 -16.54
CA LYS A 51 7.46 14.06 -15.32
C LYS A 51 8.72 13.25 -15.00
N GLU A 52 9.60 13.83 -14.19
CA GLU A 52 10.81 13.17 -13.70
C GLU A 52 10.47 11.89 -12.91
N TRP A 53 11.35 10.89 -12.98
CA TRP A 53 11.11 9.58 -12.36
C TRP A 53 10.92 9.65 -10.84
N ASN A 54 11.58 10.60 -10.16
CA ASN A 54 11.37 10.79 -8.72
C ASN A 54 9.93 11.18 -8.40
N VAL A 55 9.30 12.02 -9.23
CA VAL A 55 7.88 12.41 -9.07
C VAL A 55 6.99 11.19 -9.26
N VAL A 56 7.17 10.44 -10.35
CA VAL A 56 6.37 9.22 -10.59
C VAL A 56 6.52 8.19 -9.46
N MET A 57 7.73 8.05 -8.90
CA MET A 57 7.97 7.14 -7.79
C MET A 57 7.33 7.64 -6.49
N GLU A 58 7.30 8.94 -6.23
CA GLU A 58 6.64 9.54 -5.06
C GLU A 58 5.15 9.21 -5.05
N GLU A 59 4.44 9.44 -6.17
CA GLU A 59 3.02 9.08 -6.32
C GLU A 59 2.77 7.58 -6.11
N LEU A 60 3.66 6.72 -6.61
CA LEU A 60 3.58 5.26 -6.38
C LEU A 60 3.79 4.90 -4.90
N ILE A 61 4.61 5.66 -4.18
CA ILE A 61 4.78 5.49 -2.73
C ILE A 61 3.53 5.96 -1.98
N ASP A 62 2.85 7.00 -2.42
CA ASP A 62 1.59 7.44 -1.81
C ASP A 62 0.48 6.38 -1.90
N VAL A 63 0.43 5.62 -3.00
CA VAL A 63 -0.41 4.42 -3.10
C VAL A 63 -0.10 3.42 -1.97
N PHE A 64 1.19 3.17 -1.68
CA PHE A 64 1.58 2.28 -0.58
C PHE A 64 1.20 2.85 0.79
N PHE A 65 1.28 4.16 0.99
CA PHE A 65 0.84 4.80 2.25
C PHE A 65 -0.63 4.51 2.52
N TYR A 66 -1.53 4.71 1.55
CA TYR A 66 -2.95 4.42 1.75
C TYR A 66 -3.25 2.92 1.91
N ILE A 67 -2.52 2.04 1.22
CA ILE A 67 -2.67 0.58 1.41
C ILE A 67 -2.25 0.17 2.83
N LEU A 68 -1.10 0.65 3.31
CA LEU A 68 -0.60 0.33 4.64
C LEU A 68 -1.47 0.96 5.74
N ASP A 69 -1.98 2.17 5.51
CA ASP A 69 -2.95 2.80 6.40
C ASP A 69 -4.23 1.97 6.51
N PHE A 70 -4.81 1.56 5.38
CA PHE A 70 -5.97 0.68 5.35
C PHE A 70 -5.74 -0.60 6.16
N ILE A 71 -4.61 -1.29 5.94
CA ILE A 71 -4.26 -2.51 6.68
C ILE A 71 -4.19 -2.23 8.18
N GLY A 72 -3.48 -1.19 8.61
CA GLY A 72 -3.36 -0.84 10.03
C GLY A 72 -4.69 -0.41 10.65
N LEU A 73 -5.58 0.21 9.88
CA LEU A 73 -6.93 0.57 10.31
C LEU A 73 -7.82 -0.67 10.45
N VAL A 74 -7.71 -1.66 9.57
CA VAL A 74 -8.38 -2.97 9.72
C VAL A 74 -7.90 -3.66 11.00
N GLU A 75 -6.60 -3.69 11.27
CA GLU A 75 -6.07 -4.28 12.51
C GLU A 75 -6.63 -3.60 13.76
N LYS A 76 -6.66 -2.26 13.75
CA LYS A 76 -7.21 -1.45 14.84
C LYS A 76 -8.70 -1.71 15.06
N THR A 77 -9.49 -1.69 13.99
CA THR A 77 -10.97 -1.72 14.08
C THR A 77 -11.50 -3.13 14.31
N GLN A 78 -10.85 -4.15 13.77
CA GLN A 78 -11.30 -5.54 13.85
C GLN A 78 -10.60 -6.34 14.97
N GLY A 79 -9.60 -5.77 15.65
CA GLY A 79 -8.86 -6.45 16.72
C GLY A 79 -8.00 -7.63 16.22
N ILE A 80 -7.60 -7.60 14.94
CA ILE A 80 -6.77 -8.64 14.30
C ILE A 80 -5.36 -8.11 14.02
N LYS A 81 -4.42 -9.01 13.76
CA LYS A 81 -3.05 -8.66 13.37
C LYS A 81 -2.61 -9.45 12.15
N PHE A 82 -1.89 -8.77 11.27
CA PHE A 82 -1.30 -9.31 10.06
C PHE A 82 0.21 -9.08 10.08
N ASP A 83 0.97 -10.15 9.83
CA ASP A 83 2.37 -10.06 9.47
C ASP A 83 2.49 -9.81 7.96
N ILE A 84 2.71 -8.55 7.59
CA ILE A 84 2.70 -8.11 6.19
C ILE A 84 3.93 -8.62 5.45
N ASP A 85 5.07 -8.70 6.11
CA ASP A 85 6.30 -9.26 5.54
C ASP A 85 6.11 -10.75 5.22
N ALA A 86 5.50 -11.52 6.12
CA ALA A 86 5.18 -12.93 5.87
C ALA A 86 4.15 -13.11 4.75
N ILE A 87 3.11 -12.27 4.70
CA ILE A 87 2.11 -12.30 3.61
C ILE A 87 2.77 -12.00 2.27
N PHE A 88 3.64 -10.99 2.21
CA PHE A 88 4.40 -10.64 1.01
C PHE A 88 5.26 -11.81 0.55
N LEU A 89 6.07 -12.38 1.45
CA LEU A 89 6.96 -13.50 1.11
C LEU A 89 6.17 -14.72 0.63
N SER A 90 5.10 -15.10 1.34
CA SER A 90 4.23 -16.21 0.92
C SER A 90 3.61 -15.97 -0.45
N LYS A 91 3.18 -14.74 -0.75
CA LYS A 91 2.63 -14.39 -2.06
C LYS A 91 3.68 -14.45 -3.15
N TRP A 92 4.89 -13.96 -2.87
CA TRP A 92 6.03 -14.02 -3.79
C TRP A 92 6.41 -15.47 -4.12
N GLU A 93 6.55 -16.34 -3.12
CA GLU A 93 6.87 -17.76 -3.32
C GLU A 93 5.80 -18.48 -4.15
N LYS A 94 4.53 -18.22 -3.85
CA LYS A 94 3.41 -18.76 -4.64
C LYS A 94 3.44 -18.31 -6.09
N ASN A 95 3.88 -17.07 -6.36
CA ASN A 95 3.98 -16.54 -7.72
C ASN A 95 5.20 -17.12 -8.47
N MET A 96 6.33 -17.33 -7.79
CA MET A 96 7.53 -17.96 -8.37
C MET A 96 7.31 -19.41 -8.80
N LYS A 97 6.41 -20.13 -8.12
CA LYS A 97 6.04 -21.52 -8.45
C LYS A 97 5.10 -21.64 -9.66
N ARG A 98 4.62 -20.53 -10.23
CA ARG A 98 3.66 -20.58 -11.36
C ARG A 98 4.39 -20.89 -12.65
N GLU A 99 3.89 -21.86 -13.40
CA GLU A 99 4.54 -22.34 -14.62
C GLU A 99 4.71 -21.23 -15.66
N HIS A 100 3.73 -20.37 -15.92
CA HIS A 100 3.82 -19.27 -16.91
C HIS A 100 3.02 -18.01 -16.50
N ARG A 101 3.57 -16.83 -16.85
CA ARG A 101 3.02 -15.45 -16.80
C ARG A 101 2.56 -14.93 -15.43
N TYR A 102 3.36 -14.02 -14.86
CA TYR A 102 2.94 -13.15 -13.78
C TYR A 102 1.81 -12.21 -14.28
N GLY A 103 0.66 -12.22 -13.63
CA GLY A 103 -0.40 -11.22 -13.85
C GLY A 103 -1.36 -11.44 -15.03
N GLN A 104 -1.34 -12.59 -15.71
CA GLN A 104 -2.35 -12.90 -16.74
C GLN A 104 -3.30 -14.01 -16.26
N LYS A 105 -4.62 -13.82 -16.43
CA LYS A 105 -5.60 -14.93 -16.32
C LYS A 105 -5.23 -16.00 -17.35
N ARG A 106 -5.38 -17.28 -16.99
CA ARG A 106 -5.36 -18.38 -17.97
C ARG A 106 -6.42 -18.06 -19.06
N PRO A 107 -6.11 -18.22 -20.36
CA PRO A 107 -7.16 -18.24 -21.37
C PRO A 107 -8.17 -19.36 -21.11
#